data_AF-A0A816DFJ1-F1
#
_entry.id   AF-A0A816DFJ1-F1
#
_cell.length_a   1.000
_cell.length_b   1.000
_cell.length_c   1.000
_cell.angle_alpha   90.00
_cell.angle_beta   90.00
_cell.angle_gamma   90.00
#
_symmetry.space_group_name_H-M   'P 1'
#
loop_
_entity.id
_entity.type
_entity.pdbx_description
1 polymer ?
#
loop_
_entity_poly.entity_id
_entity_poly.type
_entity_poly.pdbx_seq_one_letter_code
_entity_poly.pdbx_strand_id
1 'polypeptide(L)'
;MIYFSEYLYTQHRITEEKRIFRCEDRNCRKPSEHSHVPDPDRLHLIRLKNEIKSRGASSDEGASTILFDVLRTIPLTITTDLPTNDALLQTIRCERPAMQLDHNGRLPLILRQTDRGESFILYEDDSMVIFTCDKNLPVLKQLNLLK
;
A
#
# COMPACT_ATOMS: atom_id res chain seq x y z
N MET A 1 5.88 -13.40 8.11
CA MET A 1 5.69 -14.78 7.62
C MET A 1 6.93 -15.14 6.82
N ILE A 2 7.42 -16.37 6.91
CA ILE A 2 8.58 -16.84 6.15
C ILE A 2 8.21 -18.08 5.35
N TYR A 3 8.95 -18.31 4.28
CA TYR A 3 8.83 -19.50 3.45
C TYR A 3 10.07 -20.36 3.63
N PHE A 4 9.89 -21.64 3.94
CA PHE A 4 10.98 -22.57 4.16
C PHE A 4 10.55 -23.98 3.74
N SER A 5 11.38 -24.69 2.97
CA SER A 5 11.11 -26.05 2.48
C SER A 5 9.72 -26.25 1.87
N GLU A 6 9.24 -25.31 1.06
CA GLU A 6 7.91 -25.38 0.42
C GLU A 6 6.70 -25.13 1.31
N TYR A 7 6.94 -24.79 2.58
CA TYR A 7 5.88 -24.50 3.54
C TYR A 7 5.93 -23.06 4.04
N LEU A 8 4.76 -22.57 4.43
CA LEU A 8 4.59 -21.25 5.02
C LEU A 8 4.63 -21.33 6.53
N TYR A 9 5.35 -20.37 7.12
CA TYR A 9 5.52 -20.29 8.55
C TYR A 9 5.18 -18.89 9.06
N THR A 10 4.36 -18.86 10.10
CA THR A 10 4.03 -17.63 10.82
C THR A 10 4.94 -17.48 12.03
N GLN A 11 5.27 -16.23 12.36
CA GLN A 11 6.07 -15.96 13.55
C GLN A 11 5.21 -16.21 14.78
N HIS A 12 5.62 -17.14 15.63
CA HIS A 12 4.86 -17.54 16.81
C HIS A 12 5.32 -16.79 18.06
N ARG A 13 6.64 -16.67 18.27
CA ARG A 13 7.20 -15.98 19.45
C ARG A 13 8.56 -15.39 19.11
N ILE A 14 8.84 -14.21 19.68
CA ILE A 14 10.18 -13.62 19.71
C ILE A 14 10.74 -13.82 21.13
N THR A 15 12.02 -14.19 21.20
CA THR A 15 12.83 -14.20 22.42
C THR A 15 14.06 -13.32 22.19
N GLU A 16 14.83 -13.02 23.23
CA GLU A 16 16.04 -12.19 23.10
C GLU A 16 17.05 -12.78 22.11
N GLU A 17 17.19 -14.12 22.10
CA GLU A 17 18.20 -14.81 21.27
C GLU A 17 17.67 -15.25 19.89
N LYS A 18 16.36 -15.52 19.77
CA LYS A 18 15.81 -16.16 18.57
C LYS A 18 14.36 -15.80 18.27
N ARG A 19 14.03 -15.94 16.99
CA ARG A 19 12.65 -15.86 16.48
C ARG A 19 12.15 -17.28 16.21
N ILE A 20 11.02 -17.64 16.82
CA ILE A 20 10.41 -18.96 16.69
C ILE A 20 9.26 -18.86 15.71
N PHE A 21 9.33 -19.68 14.66
CA PHE A 21 8.31 -19.80 13.63
C PHE A 21 7.57 -21.13 13.77
N ARG A 22 6.28 -21.14 13.42
CA ARG A 22 5.47 -22.36 13.33
C ARG A 22 4.83 -22.42 11.95
N CYS A 23 4.59 -23.64 11.48
CA CYS A 23 3.82 -23.84 10.27
C CYS A 23 2.48 -23.12 10.39
N GLU A 24 2.02 -22.55 9.28
CA GLU A 24 0.73 -21.86 9.23
C GLU A 24 -0.44 -22.81 9.52
N ASP A 25 -0.34 -24.08 9.11
CA ASP A 25 -1.27 -25.13 9.54
C ASP A 25 -0.97 -25.51 11.00
N ARG A 26 -1.93 -25.19 11.88
CA ARG A 26 -1.84 -25.43 13.32
C ARG A 26 -1.85 -26.92 13.68
N ASN A 27 -2.21 -27.80 12.75
CA ASN A 27 -2.16 -29.24 12.94
C ASN A 27 -0.74 -29.80 12.87
N CYS A 28 0.21 -29.07 12.28
CA CYS A 28 1.62 -29.47 12.23
C CYS A 28 2.26 -29.33 13.61
N ARG A 29 2.68 -30.47 14.19
CA ARG A 29 3.25 -30.52 15.55
C ARG A 29 4.71 -30.09 15.60
N LYS A 30 5.48 -30.33 14.52
CA LYS A 30 6.90 -29.98 14.44
C LYS A 30 7.21 -29.31 13.09
N PRO A 31 8.22 -28.42 13.02
CA PRO A 31 8.61 -27.77 11.76
C PRO A 31 9.02 -28.75 10.65
N SER A 32 9.57 -29.91 10.98
CA SER A 32 10.00 -30.89 9.97
C SER A 32 8.93 -31.94 9.61
N GLU A 33 7.80 -31.96 10.32
CA GLU A 33 6.75 -32.97 10.18
C GLU A 33 5.44 -32.26 9.80
N HIS A 34 5.22 -32.09 8.50
CA HIS A 34 3.99 -31.52 7.97
C HIS A 34 2.95 -32.61 7.71
N SER A 35 1.73 -32.38 8.18
CA SER A 35 0.58 -33.26 7.94
C SER A 35 -0.22 -32.85 6.70
N HIS A 36 0.33 -31.97 5.87
CA HIS A 36 -0.32 -31.47 4.66
C HIS A 36 0.71 -31.35 3.53
N VAL A 37 0.20 -31.33 2.30
CA VAL A 37 1.00 -31.09 1.11
C VAL A 37 1.40 -29.60 1.01
N PRO A 38 2.53 -29.28 0.37
CA PRO A 38 2.86 -27.92 0.00
C PRO A 38 1.77 -27.30 -0.87
N ASP A 39 1.55 -25.99 -0.71
CA ASP A 39 0.60 -25.19 -1.50
C ASP A 39 1.38 -24.09 -2.25
N PRO A 40 1.86 -24.40 -3.47
CA PRO A 40 2.65 -23.46 -4.27
C PRO A 40 1.84 -22.26 -4.73
N ASP A 41 0.53 -22.42 -4.94
CA ASP A 41 -0.37 -21.37 -5.39
C ASP A 41 -0.52 -20.29 -4.32
N ARG A 42 -0.72 -20.69 -3.07
CA ARG A 42 -0.74 -19.76 -1.92
C ARG A 42 0.60 -19.04 -1.74
N LEU A 43 1.72 -19.70 -1.99
CA LEU A 43 3.03 -19.06 -1.97
C LEU A 43 3.12 -17.94 -3.02
N HIS A 44 2.66 -18.18 -4.25
CA HIS A 44 2.64 -17.17 -5.30
C HIS A 44 1.79 -15.96 -4.89
N LEU A 45 0.61 -16.17 -4.29
CA LEU A 45 -0.23 -15.09 -3.78
C LEU A 45 0.46 -14.25 -2.69
N ILE A 46 1.23 -14.88 -1.81
CA ILE A 46 1.98 -14.18 -0.76
C ILE A 46 3.12 -13.38 -1.33
N ARG A 47 3.89 -13.96 -2.26
CA ARG A 47 4.99 -13.26 -2.94
C ARG A 47 4.47 -12.03 -3.67
N LEU A 48 3.37 -12.19 -4.41
CA LEU A 48 2.64 -11.11 -5.05
C LEU A 48 2.28 -10.00 -4.07
N LYS A 49 1.62 -10.33 -2.95
CA LYS A 49 1.21 -9.33 -1.95
C LYS A 49 2.42 -8.59 -1.37
N ASN A 50 3.50 -9.30 -1.07
CA ASN A 50 4.72 -8.70 -0.56
C ASN A 50 5.40 -7.80 -1.59
N GLU A 51 5.41 -8.20 -2.86
CA GLU A 51 5.96 -7.40 -3.96
C GLU A 51 5.14 -6.12 -4.18
N ILE A 52 3.81 -6.23 -4.21
CA ILE A 52 2.89 -5.08 -4.27
C ILE A 52 3.15 -4.11 -3.13
N LYS A 53 3.24 -4.61 -1.88
CA LYS A 53 3.54 -3.79 -0.70
C LYS A 53 4.92 -3.14 -0.80
N SER A 54 5.94 -3.91 -1.18
CA SER A 54 7.31 -3.42 -1.31
C SER A 54 7.41 -2.32 -2.36
N ARG A 55 6.87 -2.54 -3.57
CA ARG A 55 6.86 -1.53 -4.64
C ARG A 55 6.01 -0.33 -4.27
N GLY A 56 4.86 -0.54 -3.63
CA GLY A 56 4.03 0.55 -3.12
C GLY A 56 4.76 1.45 -2.12
N ALA A 57 5.59 0.87 -1.24
CA ALA A 57 6.34 1.62 -0.25
C ALA A 57 7.60 2.32 -0.79
N SER A 58 8.19 1.82 -1.89
CA SER A 58 9.51 2.27 -2.35
C SER A 58 9.54 2.92 -3.74
N SER A 59 8.45 2.84 -4.52
CA SER A 59 8.40 3.32 -5.91
C SER A 59 7.46 4.50 -6.10
N ASP A 60 7.85 5.43 -6.97
CA ASP A 60 7.03 6.57 -7.41
C ASP A 60 6.10 6.22 -8.58
N GLU A 61 6.26 5.04 -9.19
CA GLU A 61 5.43 4.57 -10.31
C GLU A 61 3.94 4.59 -9.98
N GLY A 62 3.07 4.81 -10.96
CA GLY A 62 1.61 4.78 -10.75
C GLY A 62 1.12 3.43 -10.22
N ALA A 63 0.11 3.43 -9.34
CA ALA A 63 -0.42 2.21 -8.73
C ALA A 63 -0.92 1.19 -9.78
N SER A 64 -1.52 1.67 -10.87
CA SER A 64 -1.94 0.81 -11.98
C SER A 64 -0.75 0.15 -12.69
N THR A 65 0.34 0.89 -12.90
CA THR A 65 1.57 0.36 -13.52
C THR A 65 2.16 -0.76 -12.68
N ILE A 66 2.32 -0.51 -11.37
CA ILE A 66 2.79 -1.53 -10.42
C ILE A 66 1.88 -2.76 -10.49
N LEU A 67 0.56 -2.58 -10.40
CA LEU A 67 -0.36 -3.71 -10.43
C LEU A 67 -0.25 -4.51 -11.73
N PHE A 68 -0.28 -3.85 -12.89
CA PHE A 68 -0.19 -4.53 -14.19
C PHE A 68 1.12 -5.31 -14.35
N ASP A 69 2.24 -4.71 -13.96
CA ASP A 69 3.54 -5.35 -14.05
C ASP A 69 3.59 -6.62 -13.21
N VAL A 70 3.12 -6.55 -11.96
CA VAL A 70 3.17 -7.69 -11.06
C VAL A 70 2.19 -8.78 -11.51
N LEU A 71 0.97 -8.42 -11.92
CA LEU A 71 -0.02 -9.38 -12.43
C LEU A 71 0.48 -10.15 -13.66
N ARG A 72 1.34 -9.56 -14.49
CA ARG A 72 1.92 -10.24 -15.67
C ARG A 72 2.79 -11.44 -15.32
N THR A 73 3.31 -11.51 -14.09
CA THR A 73 4.19 -12.59 -13.63
C THR A 73 3.45 -13.75 -12.96
N ILE A 74 2.13 -13.60 -12.78
CA ILE A 74 1.30 -14.53 -12.02
C ILE A 74 0.86 -15.72 -12.90
N PRO A 75 0.96 -16.97 -12.39
CA PRO A 75 0.32 -18.12 -13.03
C PRO A 75 -1.21 -17.95 -13.12
N LEU A 76 -1.79 -18.35 -14.25
CA LEU A 76 -3.24 -18.28 -14.45
C LEU A 76 -4.04 -19.08 -13.41
N THR A 77 -3.44 -20.13 -12.83
CA THR A 77 -4.05 -21.01 -11.82
C THR A 77 -4.51 -20.28 -10.57
N ILE A 78 -3.82 -19.21 -10.17
CA ILE A 78 -4.13 -18.48 -8.93
C ILE A 78 -5.01 -17.25 -9.12
N THR A 79 -5.41 -16.95 -10.36
CA THR A 79 -6.15 -15.72 -10.69
C THR A 79 -7.49 -15.65 -9.98
N THR A 80 -8.12 -16.79 -9.71
CA THR A 80 -9.43 -16.89 -9.04
C THR A 80 -9.37 -16.50 -7.56
N ASP A 81 -8.19 -16.64 -6.94
CA ASP A 81 -7.98 -16.39 -5.51
C ASP A 81 -7.44 -14.97 -5.24
N LEU A 82 -7.24 -14.19 -6.31
CA LEU A 82 -6.81 -12.81 -6.20
C LEU A 82 -7.93 -11.92 -5.65
N PRO A 83 -7.60 -10.97 -4.77
CA PRO A 83 -8.50 -9.86 -4.49
C PRO A 83 -8.84 -9.10 -5.77
N THR A 84 -9.95 -8.36 -5.75
CA THR A 84 -10.32 -7.50 -6.88
C THR A 84 -9.21 -6.49 -7.19
N ASN A 85 -9.10 -6.08 -8.45
CA ASN A 85 -8.12 -5.08 -8.87
C ASN A 85 -8.20 -3.80 -8.03
N ASP A 86 -9.41 -3.34 -7.68
CA ASP A 86 -9.61 -2.16 -6.84
C ASP A 86 -9.03 -2.35 -5.43
N ALA A 87 -9.22 -3.53 -4.82
CA ALA A 87 -8.65 -3.83 -3.51
C ALA A 87 -7.11 -3.87 -3.56
N LEU A 88 -6.54 -4.39 -4.64
CA LEU A 88 -5.09 -4.40 -4.85
C LEU A 88 -4.54 -2.98 -5.08
N LEU A 89 -5.21 -2.16 -5.90
CA LEU A 89 -4.87 -0.75 -6.11
C LEU A 89 -4.94 0.05 -4.81
N GLN A 90 -5.98 -0.18 -4.00
CA GLN A 90 -6.11 0.44 -2.68
C GLN A 90 -4.95 0.05 -1.77
N THR A 91 -4.57 -1.23 -1.76
CA THR A 91 -3.42 -1.71 -1.00
C THR A 91 -2.14 -0.97 -1.41
N ILE A 92 -1.87 -0.82 -2.71
CA ILE A 92 -0.68 -0.08 -3.20
C ILE A 92 -0.71 1.37 -2.70
N ARG A 93 -1.87 2.04 -2.76
CA ARG A 93 -2.02 3.44 -2.32
C ARG A 93 -1.79 3.59 -0.82
N CYS A 94 -2.26 2.63 -0.01
CA CYS A 94 -2.09 2.66 1.44
C CYS A 94 -0.65 2.38 1.90
N GLU A 95 0.14 1.64 1.12
CA GLU A 95 1.54 1.34 1.45
C GLU A 95 2.49 2.47 1.07
N ARG A 96 2.04 3.44 0.27
CA ARG A 96 2.86 4.61 -0.06
C ARG A 96 3.20 5.40 1.20
N PRO A 97 4.46 5.83 1.36
CA PRO A 97 4.81 6.71 2.44
C PRO A 97 3.97 7.99 2.34
N ALA A 98 3.47 8.46 3.49
CA ALA A 98 2.93 9.80 3.56
C ALA A 98 4.02 10.78 3.10
N MET A 99 3.68 11.66 2.17
CA MET A 99 4.62 12.67 1.73
C MET A 99 5.04 13.51 2.92
N GLN A 100 6.35 13.75 3.03
CA GLN A 100 6.86 14.64 4.06
C GLN A 100 6.38 16.05 3.78
N LEU A 101 5.90 16.71 4.83
CA LEU A 101 5.62 18.13 4.81
C LEU A 101 6.94 18.89 4.64
N ASP A 102 6.86 20.09 4.08
CA ASP A 102 8.00 20.98 3.99
C ASP A 102 8.45 21.47 5.38
N HIS A 103 9.51 22.28 5.40
CA HIS A 103 10.06 22.89 6.63
C HIS A 103 9.06 23.77 7.40
N ASN A 104 7.96 24.19 6.77
CA ASN A 104 6.89 24.97 7.38
C ASN A 104 5.69 24.11 7.77
N GLY A 105 5.81 22.78 7.72
CA GLY A 105 4.71 21.86 8.02
C GLY A 105 3.63 21.86 6.94
N ARG A 106 3.94 22.27 5.72
CA ARG A 106 2.98 22.41 4.62
C ARG A 106 3.17 21.36 3.54
N LEU A 107 2.12 21.08 2.76
CA LEU A 107 2.23 20.16 1.63
C LEU A 107 3.22 20.66 0.56
N PRO A 108 3.98 19.76 -0.09
CA PRO A 108 4.89 20.13 -1.19
C PRO A 108 4.17 20.91 -2.31
N LEU A 109 4.88 21.85 -2.94
CA LEU A 109 4.31 22.73 -3.98
C LEU A 109 3.66 21.96 -5.13
N ILE A 110 4.23 20.81 -5.52
CA ILE A 110 3.71 19.96 -6.59
C ILE A 110 2.29 19.42 -6.31
N LEU A 111 1.92 19.28 -5.03
CA LEU A 111 0.57 18.87 -4.62
C LEU A 111 -0.36 20.05 -4.38
N ARG A 112 0.22 21.24 -4.22
CA ARG A 112 -0.52 22.49 -4.05
C ARG A 112 -0.93 23.10 -5.37
N GLN A 113 -0.46 22.56 -6.48
CA GLN A 113 -0.79 23.02 -7.82
C GLN A 113 -1.53 21.94 -8.58
N THR A 114 -2.43 22.38 -9.44
CA THR A 114 -3.02 21.55 -10.49
C THR A 114 -1.97 21.20 -11.53
N ASP A 115 -2.29 20.23 -12.39
CA ASP A 115 -1.58 19.86 -13.62
C ASP A 115 -1.36 21.04 -14.59
N ARG A 116 -2.09 22.15 -14.43
CA ARG A 116 -1.93 23.39 -15.19
C ARG A 116 -1.08 24.46 -14.49
N GLY A 117 -0.56 24.16 -13.30
CA GLY A 117 0.20 25.10 -12.47
C GLY A 117 -0.66 26.09 -11.67
N GLU A 118 -1.99 25.96 -11.71
CA GLU A 118 -2.89 26.80 -10.90
C GLU A 118 -2.86 26.33 -9.45
N SER A 119 -2.89 27.26 -8.48
CA SER A 119 -2.99 26.93 -7.06
C SER A 119 -4.27 26.13 -6.79
N PHE A 120 -4.14 24.94 -6.20
CA PHE A 120 -5.23 24.08 -5.75
C PHE A 120 -5.47 24.18 -4.24
N ILE A 121 -4.43 24.51 -3.48
CA ILE A 121 -4.54 24.80 -2.04
C ILE A 121 -4.36 26.30 -1.86
N LEU A 122 -5.46 27.00 -1.62
CA LEU A 122 -5.48 28.47 -1.52
C LEU A 122 -5.26 28.96 -0.10
N TYR A 123 -5.65 28.17 0.90
CA TYR A 123 -5.52 28.50 2.30
C TYR A 123 -5.27 27.23 3.11
N GLU A 124 -4.32 27.30 4.03
CA GLU A 124 -3.92 26.22 4.92
C GLU A 124 -3.50 26.84 6.26
N ASP A 125 -4.26 26.54 7.30
CA ASP A 125 -3.94 26.80 8.71
C ASP A 125 -4.07 25.51 9.54
N ASP A 126 -3.79 25.60 10.84
CA ASP A 126 -3.81 24.45 11.76
C ASP A 126 -5.22 23.81 11.92
N SER A 127 -6.28 24.51 11.51
CA SER A 127 -7.68 24.13 11.72
C SER A 127 -8.43 23.80 10.42
N MET A 128 -7.95 24.27 9.27
CA MET A 128 -8.67 24.23 8.01
C MET A 128 -7.72 24.27 6.80
N VAL A 129 -8.07 23.45 5.80
CA VAL A 129 -7.46 23.49 4.47
C VAL A 129 -8.55 23.74 3.44
N ILE A 130 -8.38 24.76 2.58
CA ILE A 130 -9.32 25.08 1.51
C ILE A 130 -8.73 24.64 0.18
N PHE A 131 -9.34 23.60 -0.40
CA PHE A 131 -9.03 23.08 -1.72
C PHE A 131 -9.87 23.80 -2.78
N THR A 132 -9.28 24.77 -3.48
CA THR A 132 -9.95 25.52 -4.53
C THR A 132 -8.95 26.22 -5.45
N CYS A 133 -9.39 26.61 -6.64
CA CYS A 133 -8.59 27.40 -7.59
C CYS A 133 -8.90 28.90 -7.47
N ASP A 134 -7.97 29.74 -7.94
CA ASP A 134 -8.14 31.20 -7.95
C ASP A 134 -9.42 31.66 -8.66
N LYS A 135 -9.85 30.92 -9.69
CA LYS A 135 -11.08 31.17 -10.43
C LYS A 135 -12.35 31.07 -9.59
N ASN A 136 -12.30 30.30 -8.50
CA ASN A 136 -13.43 30.09 -7.60
C ASN A 136 -13.42 31.06 -6.40
N LEU A 137 -12.35 31.84 -6.21
CA LEU A 137 -12.29 32.86 -5.15
C LEU A 137 -13.47 33.84 -5.18
N PRO A 138 -13.92 34.35 -6.35
CA PRO A 138 -15.09 35.24 -6.39
C PRO A 138 -16.35 34.59 -5.82
N VAL A 139 -16.55 33.29 -6.08
CA VAL A 139 -17.70 32.52 -5.58
C VAL A 139 -17.62 32.37 -4.06
N LEU A 140 -16.42 32.07 -3.53
CA LEU A 140 -16.22 31.93 -2.08
C LEU A 140 -16.40 33.25 -1.34
N LYS A 141 -15.98 34.38 -1.94
CA LYS A 141 -16.23 35.73 -1.41
C LYS A 141 -17.72 36.06 -1.38
N GLN A 142 -18.47 35.71 -2.42
CA GLN A 142 -19.94 35.90 -2.45
C GLN A 142 -20.65 35.13 -1.34
N LEU A 143 -20.13 33.96 -0.95
CA LEU A 143 -20.69 33.12 0.10
C LEU A 143 -20.28 33.55 1.52
N ASN A 144 -19.51 34.64 1.70
CA ASN A 144 -18.95 35.09 2.98
C ASN A 144 -18.13 34.01 3.71
N LEU A 145 -17.53 33.07 2.98
CA LEU A 145 -16.71 31.99 3.55
C LEU A 145 -15.24 32.41 3.77
N LEU A 146 -14.85 33.54 3.22
CA LEU A 146 -13.52 34.15 3.38
C LEU A 146 -13.73 35.59 3.87
N LYS A 147 -13.25 35.90 5.08
CA LYS A 147 -13.27 37.25 5.65
C LYS A 147 -12.05 38.05 5.21
#